data_AF-A0A948RA08-F1
#
_entry.id   AF-A0A948RA08-F1
#
_cell.length_a   1.000
_cell.length_b   1.000
_cell.length_c   1.000
_cell.angle_alpha   90.00
_cell.angle_beta   90.00
_cell.angle_gamma   90.00
#
_symmetry.space_group_name_H-M   'P 1'
#
loop_
_entity.id
_entity.type
_entity.pdbx_description
1 polymer ?
#
loop_
_entity_poly.entity_id
_entity_poly.type
_entity_poly.pdbx_seq_one_letter_code
_entity_poly.pdbx_strand_id
1 'polypeptide(L)'
;MTSPIAITPDRRRFLGATASAFAALAASGCMARHAPADKARAGAEDGGFGGYGALVSDPEGLLDLPKGFSYRVVSRLGDRMDDGGTVPDRADGMGCFDIGNGEIALVRNHELQPHHDAGGPIAKGFGKRNGVFVPGGTTTIVLDAATLAVKRQFRSLGGTIRNCSGGVTPWGTWLSCEEAPTGPGQRYGDGLERNHGWVFEVLAAAPGLVDAVPLTAMGRFNHEAAAVDPATGIVYMTEDRDDGVLYRFVPKVAGKL
;
A
#
# COMPACT_ATOMS: atom_id res chain seq x y z
N MET A 1 -22.55 -3.47 -31.82
CA MET A 1 -22.87 -2.36 -30.90
C MET A 1 -23.34 -2.99 -29.59
N THR A 2 -22.46 -3.07 -28.60
CA THR A 2 -22.74 -3.69 -27.29
C THR A 2 -22.59 -2.61 -26.23
N SER A 3 -23.71 -2.27 -25.57
CA SER A 3 -23.75 -1.30 -24.48
C SER A 3 -22.92 -1.77 -23.28
N PRO A 4 -22.23 -0.88 -22.56
CA PRO A 4 -21.53 -1.25 -21.33
C PRO A 4 -22.52 -1.52 -20.20
N ILE A 5 -22.28 -2.60 -19.46
CA ILE A 5 -23.00 -2.94 -18.22
C ILE A 5 -22.61 -1.91 -17.17
N ALA A 6 -23.58 -1.09 -16.74
CA ALA A 6 -23.42 -0.23 -15.59
C ALA A 6 -23.45 -1.09 -14.32
N ILE A 7 -22.30 -1.24 -13.66
CA ILE A 7 -22.24 -1.76 -12.30
C ILE A 7 -22.68 -0.60 -11.39
N THR A 8 -23.91 -0.62 -10.92
CA THR A 8 -24.35 0.23 -9.82
C THR A 8 -23.88 -0.39 -8.51
N PRO A 9 -22.91 0.21 -7.79
CA PRO A 9 -22.55 -0.25 -6.46
C PRO A 9 -23.74 -0.01 -5.50
N ASP A 10 -24.16 -1.06 -4.81
CA ASP A 10 -25.18 -0.98 -3.77
C ASP A 10 -24.65 -0.11 -2.63
N ARG A 11 -25.18 1.11 -2.53
CA ARG A 11 -24.82 2.11 -1.52
C ARG A 11 -24.90 1.55 -0.09
N ARG A 12 -25.79 0.58 0.17
CA ARG A 12 -25.93 -0.02 1.51
C ARG A 12 -24.80 -0.98 1.84
N ARG A 13 -24.27 -1.70 0.84
CA ARG A 13 -23.08 -2.55 1.02
C ARG A 13 -21.81 -1.73 1.16
N PHE A 14 -21.64 -0.66 0.39
CA PHE A 14 -20.47 0.22 0.49
C PHE A 14 -20.43 0.96 1.84
N LEU A 15 -21.56 1.56 2.27
CA LEU A 15 -21.66 2.21 3.58
C LEU A 15 -21.52 1.22 4.74
N GLY A 16 -22.05 0.01 4.59
CA GLY A 16 -21.86 -1.06 5.57
C GLY A 16 -20.39 -1.43 5.75
N ALA A 17 -19.68 -1.67 4.64
CA ALA A 17 -18.26 -2.06 4.65
C ALA A 17 -17.33 -0.95 5.16
N THR A 18 -17.55 0.30 4.74
CA THR A 18 -16.78 1.46 5.24
C THR A 18 -17.07 1.76 6.71
N ALA A 19 -18.33 1.68 7.15
CA ALA A 19 -18.66 1.86 8.56
C ALA A 19 -17.96 0.82 9.46
N SER A 20 -17.86 -0.43 9.04
CA SER A 20 -17.09 -1.45 9.77
C SER A 20 -15.59 -1.19 9.78
N ALA A 21 -15.00 -0.70 8.67
CA ALA A 21 -13.58 -0.35 8.62
C ALA A 21 -13.23 0.84 9.54
N PHE A 22 -14.08 1.87 9.58
CA PHE A 22 -13.90 3.02 10.49
C PHE A 22 -14.21 2.68 11.95
N ALA A 23 -15.18 1.80 12.22
CA ALA A 23 -15.45 1.31 13.57
C ALA A 23 -14.28 0.48 14.12
N ALA A 24 -13.64 -0.34 13.27
CA ALA A 24 -12.41 -1.06 13.63
C ALA A 24 -11.26 -0.08 13.95
N LEU A 25 -11.09 0.98 13.17
CA LEU A 25 -10.06 2.00 13.43
C LEU A 25 -10.31 2.80 14.72
N ALA A 26 -11.57 3.13 15.02
CA ALA A 26 -11.94 3.78 16.27
C ALA A 26 -11.76 2.87 17.50
N ALA A 27 -12.02 1.57 17.35
CA ALA A 27 -11.79 0.56 18.38
C ALA A 27 -10.29 0.26 18.62
N SER A 28 -9.43 0.52 17.63
CA SER A 28 -7.97 0.35 17.72
C SER A 28 -7.23 1.47 18.47
N GLY A 29 -7.93 2.46 19.03
CA GLY A 29 -7.32 3.43 19.96
C GLY A 29 -6.38 4.47 19.33
N CYS A 30 -6.35 4.60 18.00
CA CYS A 30 -5.51 5.60 17.30
C CYS A 30 -5.93 7.06 17.53
N MET A 31 -6.99 7.34 18.30
CA MET A 31 -7.29 8.68 18.78
C MET A 31 -6.62 8.91 20.13
N ALA A 32 -5.34 9.28 20.12
CA ALA A 32 -4.64 9.74 21.30
C ALA A 32 -5.28 11.05 21.81
N ARG A 33 -6.22 10.95 22.76
CA ARG A 33 -6.65 12.09 23.56
C ARG A 33 -5.49 12.44 24.51
N HIS A 34 -4.77 13.51 24.20
CA HIS A 34 -3.82 14.11 25.12
C HIS A 34 -4.56 14.63 26.36
N ALA A 35 -4.38 13.96 27.50
CA ALA A 35 -4.68 14.51 28.82
C ALA A 35 -3.35 14.62 29.59
N PRO A 36 -3.13 15.69 30.37
CA PRO A 36 -1.85 15.92 31.03
C PRO A 36 -1.64 14.91 32.17
N ALA A 37 -0.40 14.44 32.28
CA ALA A 37 0.03 13.41 33.22
C ALA A 37 0.07 13.94 34.66
N ASP A 38 -0.78 13.41 35.52
CA ASP A 38 -0.60 13.46 36.97
C ASP A 38 -0.55 12.04 37.55
N LYS A 39 0.42 11.86 38.45
CA LYS A 39 0.84 10.59 39.04
C LYS A 39 -0.25 9.95 39.89
N ALA A 40 -0.65 8.73 39.53
CA ALA A 40 -1.18 7.76 40.49
C ALA A 40 -0.72 6.34 40.12
N ARG A 41 0.22 5.80 40.89
CA ARG A 41 0.47 4.35 40.94
C ARG A 41 -0.68 3.71 41.72
N ALA A 42 -1.60 3.06 41.02
CA ALA A 42 -2.55 2.11 41.57
C ALA A 42 -2.70 0.96 40.55
N GLY A 43 -2.62 -0.28 41.06
CA GLY A 43 -2.78 -1.58 40.39
C GLY A 43 -2.86 -1.59 38.87
N ALA A 44 -1.78 -2.00 38.21
CA ALA A 44 -1.83 -2.45 36.83
C ALA A 44 -2.55 -3.81 36.78
N GLU A 45 -3.88 -3.79 36.76
CA GLU A 45 -4.64 -4.89 36.16
C GLU A 45 -4.61 -4.70 34.64
N ASP A 46 -4.02 -5.68 33.96
CA ASP A 46 -4.04 -5.95 32.51
C ASP A 46 -4.27 -4.73 31.60
N GLY A 47 -3.17 -4.02 31.33
CA GLY A 47 -3.07 -3.01 30.27
C GLY A 47 -3.13 -3.59 28.84
N GLY A 48 -3.97 -4.60 28.60
CA GLY A 48 -4.34 -5.02 27.25
C GLY A 48 -5.22 -3.96 26.60
N PHE A 49 -5.08 -3.78 25.28
CA PHE A 49 -6.01 -2.97 24.47
C PHE A 49 -7.45 -3.25 24.92
N GLY A 50 -8.10 -2.25 25.55
CA GLY A 50 -9.21 -2.39 26.49
C GLY A 50 -10.53 -3.01 26.00
N GLY A 51 -10.54 -3.73 24.88
CA GLY A 51 -11.65 -4.56 24.41
C GLY A 51 -11.25 -5.94 23.88
N TYR A 52 -9.96 -6.25 23.70
CA TYR A 52 -9.49 -7.50 23.08
C TYR A 52 -8.76 -8.44 24.04
N GLY A 53 -8.37 -7.96 25.22
CA GLY A 53 -7.62 -8.73 26.22
C GLY A 53 -6.11 -8.72 25.99
N ALA A 54 -5.37 -9.45 26.82
CA ALA A 54 -3.93 -9.59 26.71
C ALA A 54 -3.52 -10.33 25.42
N LEU A 55 -2.34 -10.00 24.89
CA LEU A 55 -1.75 -10.75 23.79
C LEU A 55 -1.31 -12.13 24.26
N VAL A 56 -1.56 -13.14 23.44
CA VAL A 56 -1.07 -14.50 23.65
C VAL A 56 0.18 -14.68 22.81
N SER A 57 1.27 -15.09 23.45
CA SER A 57 2.52 -15.32 22.74
C SER A 57 2.39 -16.38 21.68
N ASP A 58 2.85 -16.07 20.48
CA ASP A 58 2.89 -17.00 19.35
C ASP A 58 4.10 -17.94 19.47
N PRO A 59 3.91 -19.26 19.55
CA PRO A 59 5.01 -20.22 19.60
C PRO A 59 5.96 -20.13 18.40
N GLU A 60 5.47 -19.71 17.24
CA GLU A 60 6.27 -19.52 16.03
C GLU A 60 6.94 -18.13 15.98
N GLY A 61 6.64 -17.26 16.94
CA GLY A 61 7.28 -15.97 17.14
C GLY A 61 6.99 -14.92 16.06
N LEU A 62 5.89 -15.05 15.31
CA LEU A 62 5.54 -14.10 14.26
C LEU A 62 4.64 -12.98 14.78
N LEU A 63 3.49 -13.31 15.37
CA LEU A 63 2.52 -12.32 15.85
C LEU A 63 1.82 -12.78 17.14
N ASP A 64 2.11 -12.10 18.24
CA ASP A 64 1.34 -12.23 19.46
C ASP A 64 -0.04 -11.59 19.25
N LEU A 65 -1.11 -12.39 19.36
CA LEU A 65 -2.48 -11.95 19.09
C LEU A 65 -3.38 -12.17 20.32
N PRO A 66 -4.43 -11.34 20.50
CA PRO A 66 -5.41 -11.60 21.55
C PRO A 66 -6.12 -12.95 21.34
N LYS A 67 -6.63 -13.54 22.42
CA LYS A 67 -7.36 -14.80 22.37
C LYS A 67 -8.54 -14.72 21.38
N GLY A 68 -8.64 -15.71 20.49
CA GLY A 68 -9.70 -15.80 19.47
C GLY A 68 -9.33 -15.19 18.12
N PHE A 69 -8.20 -14.51 18.01
CA PHE A 69 -7.63 -14.06 16.76
C PHE A 69 -6.65 -15.11 16.22
N SER A 70 -6.49 -15.14 14.90
CA SER A 70 -5.48 -15.93 14.22
C SER A 70 -4.94 -15.16 13.02
N TYR A 71 -3.76 -15.53 12.56
CA TYR A 71 -3.20 -15.05 11.32
C TYR A 71 -2.90 -16.22 10.40
N ARG A 72 -2.69 -15.91 9.12
CA ARG A 72 -2.12 -16.84 8.15
C ARG A 72 -1.16 -16.08 7.28
N VAL A 73 0.04 -16.62 7.12
CA VAL A 73 1.03 -16.05 6.20
C VAL A 73 0.62 -16.37 4.77
N VAL A 74 0.43 -15.32 3.97
CA VAL A 74 0.06 -15.43 2.55
C VAL A 74 1.22 -15.13 1.60
N SER A 75 2.32 -14.56 2.10
CA SER A 75 3.53 -14.26 1.32
C SER A 75 4.67 -13.95 2.29
N ARG A 76 5.88 -14.46 2.02
CA ARG A 76 7.11 -14.14 2.76
C ARG A 76 8.21 -13.67 1.82
N LEU A 77 9.13 -12.86 2.34
CA LEU A 77 10.39 -12.51 1.69
C LEU A 77 11.06 -13.76 1.13
N GLY A 78 11.47 -13.71 -0.14
CA GLY A 78 12.21 -14.78 -0.80
C GLY A 78 11.36 -15.91 -1.37
N ASP A 79 10.06 -15.97 -1.07
CA ASP A 79 9.15 -16.93 -1.69
C ASP A 79 9.18 -16.75 -3.22
N ARG A 80 9.11 -17.86 -3.97
CA ARG A 80 9.06 -17.82 -5.43
C ARG A 80 7.72 -17.23 -5.88
N MET A 81 7.79 -16.33 -6.85
CA MET A 81 6.63 -15.75 -7.54
C MET A 81 6.40 -16.44 -8.89
N ASP A 82 5.19 -16.36 -9.41
CA ASP A 82 4.77 -16.99 -10.67
C ASP A 82 5.44 -16.36 -11.90
N ASP A 83 5.95 -15.13 -11.78
CA ASP A 83 6.71 -14.45 -12.83
C ASP A 83 8.19 -14.87 -12.89
N GLY A 84 8.59 -15.82 -12.04
CA GLY A 84 9.96 -16.36 -11.96
C GLY A 84 10.89 -15.61 -11.03
N GLY A 85 10.45 -14.47 -10.47
CA GLY A 85 11.17 -13.73 -9.42
C GLY A 85 10.95 -14.32 -8.02
N THR A 86 11.40 -13.57 -7.02
CA THR A 86 11.12 -13.82 -5.60
C THR A 86 10.48 -12.60 -4.97
N VAL A 87 9.73 -12.83 -3.89
CA VAL A 87 9.13 -11.77 -3.10
C VAL A 87 10.21 -10.84 -2.57
N PRO A 88 10.21 -9.54 -2.95
CA PRO A 88 11.18 -8.58 -2.45
C PRO A 88 10.97 -8.25 -0.97
N ASP A 89 11.99 -7.71 -0.32
CA ASP A 89 11.93 -7.29 1.08
C ASP A 89 11.11 -6.01 1.29
N ARG A 90 10.97 -5.56 2.54
CA ARG A 90 10.38 -4.27 2.92
C ARG A 90 8.97 -4.08 2.39
N ALA A 91 8.16 -5.13 2.56
CA ALA A 91 6.72 -5.05 2.35
C ALA A 91 6.14 -3.88 3.16
N ASP A 92 5.39 -3.01 2.49
CA ASP A 92 4.81 -1.81 3.07
C ASP A 92 3.33 -1.69 2.67
N GLY A 93 2.81 -0.47 2.51
CA GLY A 93 1.41 -0.18 2.24
C GLY A 93 0.83 -1.03 1.10
N MET A 94 -0.44 -1.42 1.29
CA MET A 94 -1.14 -2.26 0.34
C MET A 94 -2.61 -1.91 0.20
N GLY A 95 -3.15 -2.15 -0.99
CA GLY A 95 -4.59 -2.11 -1.27
C GLY A 95 -5.18 -3.51 -1.42
N CYS A 96 -6.43 -3.70 -1.01
CA CYS A 96 -7.19 -4.94 -1.17
C CYS A 96 -8.39 -4.71 -2.10
N PHE A 97 -8.50 -5.53 -3.14
CA PHE A 97 -9.45 -5.32 -4.23
C PHE A 97 -10.19 -6.60 -4.57
N ASP A 98 -11.52 -6.54 -4.64
CA ASP A 98 -12.30 -7.54 -5.38
C ASP A 98 -12.07 -7.32 -6.88
N ILE A 99 -11.44 -8.29 -7.53
CA ILE A 99 -11.14 -8.24 -8.97
C ILE A 99 -12.13 -9.09 -9.80
N GLY A 100 -13.21 -9.57 -9.17
CA GLY A 100 -14.21 -10.43 -9.78
C GLY A 100 -13.79 -11.91 -9.82
N ASN A 101 -14.69 -12.75 -10.35
CA ASN A 101 -14.48 -14.20 -10.50
C ASN A 101 -14.11 -14.95 -9.21
N GLY A 102 -14.53 -14.43 -8.06
CA GLY A 102 -14.18 -14.99 -6.76
C GLY A 102 -12.70 -14.83 -6.42
N GLU A 103 -12.05 -13.78 -6.91
CA GLU A 103 -10.65 -13.47 -6.62
C GLU A 103 -10.49 -12.11 -5.91
N ILE A 104 -9.51 -12.04 -5.02
CA ILE A 104 -9.09 -10.81 -4.34
C ILE A 104 -7.64 -10.52 -4.73
N ALA A 105 -7.31 -9.29 -5.12
CA ALA A 105 -5.93 -8.83 -5.29
C ALA A 105 -5.47 -8.00 -4.09
N LEU A 106 -4.29 -8.32 -3.56
CA LEU A 106 -3.51 -7.45 -2.68
C LEU A 106 -2.37 -6.84 -3.50
N VAL A 107 -2.41 -5.53 -3.75
CA VAL A 107 -1.30 -4.81 -4.40
C VAL A 107 -0.44 -4.19 -3.30
N ARG A 108 0.78 -4.69 -3.13
CA ARG A 108 1.66 -4.39 -2.00
C ARG A 108 2.93 -3.68 -2.45
N ASN A 109 3.25 -2.56 -1.81
CA ASN A 109 4.48 -1.83 -2.01
C ASN A 109 5.71 -2.56 -1.45
N HIS A 110 6.87 -2.19 -1.99
CA HIS A 110 8.17 -2.55 -1.47
C HIS A 110 9.03 -1.30 -1.28
N GLU A 111 9.31 -0.94 -0.02
CA GLU A 111 9.99 0.29 0.38
C GLU A 111 11.52 0.22 0.16
N LEU A 112 11.92 -0.22 -1.03
CA LEU A 112 13.30 -0.55 -1.33
C LEU A 112 14.09 0.67 -1.81
N GLN A 113 15.28 0.85 -1.23
CA GLN A 113 16.28 1.81 -1.69
C GLN A 113 17.09 1.24 -2.86
N PRO A 114 17.77 2.06 -3.68
CA PRO A 114 18.47 1.62 -4.89
C PRO A 114 19.53 0.52 -4.75
N HIS A 115 19.97 0.20 -3.53
CA HIS A 115 20.99 -0.80 -3.24
C HIS A 115 20.42 -2.14 -2.72
N HIS A 116 19.12 -2.22 -2.45
CA HIS A 116 18.48 -3.46 -2.03
C HIS A 116 18.26 -4.41 -3.21
N ASP A 117 18.07 -5.70 -2.89
CA ASP A 117 17.71 -6.69 -3.88
C ASP A 117 16.27 -6.48 -4.38
N ALA A 118 16.09 -6.58 -5.68
CA ALA A 118 14.78 -6.49 -6.32
C ALA A 118 14.00 -7.80 -6.24
N GLY A 119 14.62 -8.93 -5.89
CA GLY A 119 13.99 -10.25 -6.01
C GLY A 119 13.94 -10.74 -7.47
N GLY A 120 15.00 -10.47 -8.23
CA GLY A 120 15.13 -10.85 -9.64
C GLY A 120 15.09 -9.67 -10.63
N PRO A 121 15.32 -9.94 -11.93
CA PRO A 121 15.40 -8.90 -12.95
C PRO A 121 14.04 -8.22 -13.18
N ILE A 122 14.07 -6.90 -13.38
CA ILE A 122 12.88 -6.11 -13.74
C ILE A 122 12.86 -5.93 -15.26
N ALA A 123 11.82 -6.43 -15.93
CA ALA A 123 11.73 -6.40 -17.39
C ALA A 123 11.44 -5.00 -17.95
N LYS A 124 10.65 -4.20 -17.22
CA LYS A 124 10.34 -2.80 -17.54
C LYS A 124 10.06 -2.01 -16.26
N GLY A 125 10.31 -0.70 -16.27
CA GLY A 125 10.10 0.14 -15.10
C GLY A 125 10.37 1.61 -15.37
N PHE A 126 10.25 2.43 -14.33
CA PHE A 126 10.36 3.88 -14.44
C PHE A 126 11.82 4.37 -14.54
N GLY A 127 12.61 4.14 -13.50
CA GLY A 127 13.96 4.67 -13.33
C GLY A 127 15.01 3.57 -13.19
N LYS A 128 16.26 3.95 -13.45
CA LYS A 128 17.43 3.08 -13.36
C LYS A 128 18.52 3.74 -12.55
N ARG A 129 19.37 2.91 -11.95
CA ARG A 129 20.65 3.26 -11.36
C ARG A 129 21.75 2.53 -12.11
N ASN A 130 22.68 3.26 -12.71
CA ASN A 130 23.81 2.68 -13.46
C ASN A 130 23.36 1.62 -14.52
N GLY A 131 22.32 1.90 -15.30
CA GLY A 131 21.80 1.01 -16.34
C GLY A 131 20.85 -0.10 -15.87
N VAL A 132 20.71 -0.31 -14.55
CA VAL A 132 19.85 -1.34 -13.95
C VAL A 132 18.61 -0.70 -13.34
N PHE A 133 17.43 -1.29 -13.53
CA PHE A 133 16.20 -0.78 -12.89
C PHE A 133 16.31 -0.80 -11.37
N VAL A 134 15.87 0.29 -10.74
CA VAL A 134 15.84 0.39 -9.28
C VAL A 134 14.77 -0.54 -8.68
N PRO A 135 14.97 -1.04 -7.45
CA PRO A 135 14.38 -2.31 -7.01
C PRO A 135 12.96 -2.22 -6.44
N GLY A 136 12.46 -1.02 -6.13
CA GLY A 136 11.14 -0.83 -5.56
C GLY A 136 10.00 -1.14 -6.52
N GLY A 137 8.80 -0.74 -6.12
CA GLY A 137 7.56 -0.94 -6.85
C GLY A 137 6.57 -1.74 -6.06
N THR A 138 5.80 -2.58 -6.74
CA THR A 138 4.75 -3.39 -6.13
C THR A 138 4.79 -4.83 -6.60
N THR A 139 4.33 -5.71 -5.74
CA THR A 139 3.88 -7.05 -6.11
C THR A 139 2.38 -7.17 -5.90
N THR A 140 1.72 -7.99 -6.71
CA THR A 140 0.31 -8.33 -6.56
C THR A 140 0.20 -9.78 -6.12
N ILE A 141 -0.54 -10.02 -5.03
CA ILE A 141 -0.90 -11.36 -4.55
C ILE A 141 -2.38 -11.54 -4.87
N VAL A 142 -2.72 -12.56 -5.65
CA VAL A 142 -4.12 -12.91 -5.92
C VAL A 142 -4.53 -14.10 -5.08
N LEU A 143 -5.62 -13.92 -4.35
CA LEU A 143 -6.21 -14.90 -3.45
C LEU A 143 -7.53 -15.39 -4.02
N ASP A 144 -7.86 -16.65 -3.73
CA ASP A 144 -9.23 -17.14 -3.82
C ASP A 144 -10.11 -16.46 -2.76
N ALA A 145 -11.23 -15.86 -3.12
CA ALA A 145 -12.02 -15.05 -2.20
C ALA A 145 -12.71 -15.86 -1.09
N ALA A 146 -12.97 -17.15 -1.32
CA ALA A 146 -13.68 -18.01 -0.37
C ALA A 146 -12.72 -18.64 0.66
N THR A 147 -11.55 -19.08 0.20
CA THR A 147 -10.56 -19.82 1.00
C THR A 147 -9.36 -18.97 1.39
N LEU A 148 -9.22 -17.80 0.76
CA LEU A 148 -8.07 -16.92 0.82
C LEU A 148 -6.76 -17.59 0.36
N ALA A 149 -6.80 -18.76 -0.29
CA ALA A 149 -5.61 -19.44 -0.78
C ALA A 149 -4.90 -18.59 -1.84
N VAL A 150 -3.56 -18.53 -1.80
CA VAL A 150 -2.77 -17.82 -2.81
C VAL A 150 -2.88 -18.56 -4.13
N LYS A 151 -3.40 -17.90 -5.17
CA LYS A 151 -3.55 -18.44 -6.53
C LYS A 151 -2.37 -18.07 -7.42
N ARG A 152 -1.85 -16.86 -7.26
CA ARG A 152 -0.69 -16.34 -7.97
C ARG A 152 -0.11 -15.13 -7.25
N GLN A 153 1.19 -14.91 -7.42
CA GLN A 153 1.91 -13.74 -6.96
C GLN A 153 2.93 -13.30 -8.03
N PHE A 154 3.00 -12.00 -8.32
CA PHE A 154 3.88 -11.47 -9.36
C PHE A 154 4.19 -9.98 -9.13
N ARG A 155 5.22 -9.45 -9.80
CA ARG A 155 5.51 -8.01 -9.80
C ARG A 155 4.51 -7.24 -10.65
N SER A 156 3.93 -6.18 -10.08
CA SER A 156 2.94 -5.31 -10.73
C SER A 156 3.49 -3.92 -11.08
N LEU A 157 4.48 -3.41 -10.36
CA LEU A 157 5.19 -2.14 -10.66
C LEU A 157 6.70 -2.33 -10.44
N GLY A 158 7.53 -1.67 -11.24
CA GLY A 158 8.99 -1.76 -11.10
C GLY A 158 9.72 -0.49 -11.53
N GLY A 159 10.99 -0.37 -11.15
CA GLY A 159 11.83 0.79 -11.46
C GLY A 159 11.47 2.03 -10.65
N THR A 160 10.80 1.88 -9.51
CA THR A 160 10.54 2.95 -8.53
C THR A 160 11.36 2.70 -7.25
N ILE A 161 11.41 3.67 -6.33
CA ILE A 161 12.18 3.55 -5.09
C ILE A 161 11.38 4.00 -3.89
N ARG A 162 11.65 3.39 -2.74
CA ARG A 162 11.03 3.70 -1.45
C ARG A 162 9.51 3.86 -1.58
N ASN A 163 8.87 2.86 -2.19
CA ASN A 163 7.42 2.82 -2.25
C ASN A 163 6.90 2.56 -0.84
N CYS A 164 6.41 3.60 -0.17
CA CYS A 164 6.00 3.52 1.23
C CYS A 164 4.53 3.09 1.31
N SER A 165 3.63 4.02 1.61
CA SER A 165 2.19 3.79 1.62
C SER A 165 1.53 4.17 0.28
N GLY A 166 0.26 4.57 0.34
CA GLY A 166 -0.52 4.82 -0.86
C GLY A 166 -1.99 4.98 -0.59
N GLY A 167 -2.80 4.60 -1.58
CA GLY A 167 -4.23 4.42 -1.35
C GLY A 167 -4.98 3.79 -2.50
N VAL A 168 -6.11 3.19 -2.15
CA VAL A 168 -7.02 2.58 -3.11
C VAL A 168 -7.84 3.67 -3.81
N THR A 169 -8.04 3.52 -5.11
CA THR A 169 -8.96 4.36 -5.86
C THR A 169 -10.34 3.69 -5.99
N PRO A 170 -11.43 4.48 -6.11
CA PRO A 170 -12.77 3.97 -6.36
C PRO A 170 -12.92 3.20 -7.68
N TRP A 171 -11.98 3.36 -8.61
CA TRP A 171 -11.98 2.72 -9.93
C TRP A 171 -11.04 1.50 -10.01
N GLY A 172 -10.61 0.96 -8.87
CA GLY A 172 -9.95 -0.34 -8.81
C GLY A 172 -8.44 -0.30 -9.09
N THR A 173 -7.78 0.81 -8.76
CA THR A 173 -6.33 0.96 -8.86
C THR A 173 -5.71 1.25 -7.49
N TRP A 174 -4.43 0.97 -7.36
CA TRP A 174 -3.59 1.32 -6.21
C TRP A 174 -2.69 2.49 -6.60
N LEU A 175 -2.66 3.54 -5.76
CA LEU A 175 -1.69 4.61 -5.85
C LEU A 175 -0.49 4.24 -4.98
N SER A 176 0.65 3.94 -5.61
CA SER A 176 1.91 3.67 -4.94
C SER A 176 2.73 4.95 -4.84
N CYS A 177 3.18 5.30 -3.63
CA CYS A 177 3.86 6.55 -3.34
C CYS A 177 5.36 6.35 -3.16
N GLU A 178 6.20 7.01 -3.96
CA GLU A 178 7.64 7.10 -3.66
C GLU A 178 7.90 8.17 -2.59
N GLU A 179 8.40 7.75 -1.43
CA GLU A 179 8.87 8.63 -0.36
C GLU A 179 10.33 9.06 -0.61
N ALA A 180 10.66 9.47 -1.83
CA ALA A 180 12.05 9.70 -2.24
C ALA A 180 12.20 10.78 -3.32
N PRO A 181 12.02 12.07 -3.01
CA PRO A 181 12.21 13.19 -3.91
C PRO A 181 13.71 13.46 -4.15
N THR A 182 14.42 12.47 -4.66
CA THR A 182 15.83 12.53 -5.08
C THR A 182 15.97 12.30 -6.59
N GLY A 183 17.19 12.40 -7.12
CA GLY A 183 17.50 12.24 -8.54
C GLY A 183 18.95 12.57 -8.87
N PRO A 184 19.34 12.54 -10.16
CA PRO A 184 20.72 12.78 -10.58
C PRO A 184 21.29 14.07 -9.98
N GLY A 185 22.47 13.98 -9.37
CA GLY A 185 23.15 15.13 -8.75
C GLY A 185 22.55 15.61 -7.41
N GLN A 186 21.54 14.92 -6.86
CA GLN A 186 20.95 15.21 -5.56
C GLN A 186 21.46 14.25 -4.49
N ARG A 187 21.26 14.61 -3.22
CA ARG A 187 21.56 13.74 -2.07
C ARG A 187 20.80 12.41 -2.24
N TYR A 188 21.50 11.28 -2.10
CA TYR A 188 20.98 9.93 -2.32
C TYR A 188 20.63 9.55 -3.77
N GLY A 189 20.95 10.42 -4.73
CA GLY A 189 20.64 10.22 -6.15
C GLY A 189 21.82 9.76 -7.00
N ASP A 190 22.92 9.33 -6.37
CA ASP A 190 24.11 8.87 -7.09
C ASP A 190 23.80 7.68 -8.01
N GLY A 191 24.16 7.83 -9.28
CA GLY A 191 23.90 6.87 -10.35
C GLY A 191 22.45 6.79 -10.84
N LEU A 192 21.49 7.50 -10.22
CA LEU A 192 20.12 7.55 -10.73
C LEU A 192 20.08 8.28 -12.07
N GLU A 193 19.30 7.74 -13.01
CA GLU A 193 19.16 8.31 -14.36
C GLU A 193 18.03 9.34 -14.46
N ARG A 194 17.17 9.45 -13.43
CA ARG A 194 16.03 10.38 -13.41
C ARG A 194 15.58 10.71 -12.00
N ASN A 195 14.77 11.76 -11.89
CA ASN A 195 14.15 12.17 -10.63
C ASN A 195 13.05 11.19 -10.21
N HIS A 196 13.04 10.86 -8.92
CA HIS A 196 12.05 10.08 -8.20
C HIS A 196 11.26 10.98 -7.22
N GLY A 197 10.31 10.39 -6.50
CA GLY A 197 9.41 11.06 -5.56
C GLY A 197 8.03 11.31 -6.14
N TRP A 198 7.53 10.38 -6.95
CA TRP A 198 6.24 10.48 -7.64
C TRP A 198 5.23 9.46 -7.12
N VAL A 199 3.96 9.70 -7.41
CA VAL A 199 2.89 8.71 -7.28
C VAL A 199 2.75 7.92 -8.59
N PHE A 200 2.48 6.62 -8.49
CA PHE A 200 2.25 5.73 -9.62
C PHE A 200 0.91 5.01 -9.46
N GLU A 201 0.15 4.87 -10.53
CA GLU A 201 -1.11 4.14 -10.52
C GLU A 201 -0.94 2.71 -11.05
N VAL A 202 -1.43 1.73 -10.29
CA VAL A 202 -1.33 0.31 -10.60
C VAL A 202 -2.75 -0.28 -10.63
N LEU A 203 -3.19 -0.79 -11.78
CA LEU A 203 -4.47 -1.47 -11.88
C LEU A 203 -4.45 -2.79 -11.11
N ALA A 204 -5.35 -2.97 -10.14
CA ALA A 204 -5.35 -4.15 -9.27
C ALA A 204 -5.64 -5.45 -10.05
N ALA A 205 -6.44 -5.36 -11.12
CA ALA A 205 -6.74 -6.47 -12.00
C ALA A 205 -5.69 -6.70 -13.11
N ALA A 206 -4.57 -5.95 -13.12
CA ALA A 206 -3.53 -6.17 -14.11
C ALA A 206 -2.95 -7.59 -13.98
N PRO A 207 -2.73 -8.31 -15.10
CA PRO A 207 -2.25 -9.69 -15.05
C PRO A 207 -0.74 -9.80 -14.80
N GLY A 208 -0.04 -8.68 -14.66
CA GLY A 208 1.41 -8.62 -14.58
C GLY A 208 1.93 -7.19 -14.44
N LEU A 209 3.22 -7.03 -14.70
CA LEU A 209 3.94 -5.76 -14.62
C LEU A 209 3.33 -4.69 -15.53
N VAL A 210 2.89 -3.57 -14.95
CA VAL A 210 2.33 -2.43 -15.69
C VAL A 210 3.42 -1.47 -16.18
N ASP A 211 3.04 -0.55 -17.06
CA ASP A 211 3.92 0.55 -17.44
C ASP A 211 3.99 1.57 -16.29
N ALA A 212 5.20 1.90 -15.86
CA ALA A 212 5.43 2.80 -14.74
C ALA A 212 5.38 4.26 -15.20
N VAL A 213 4.18 4.83 -15.24
CA VAL A 213 3.93 6.22 -15.61
C VAL A 213 3.73 7.07 -14.34
N PRO A 214 4.60 8.06 -14.07
CA PRO A 214 4.45 8.90 -12.88
C PRO A 214 3.30 9.90 -13.04
N LEU A 215 2.50 10.05 -12.00
CA LEU A 215 1.45 11.07 -11.89
C LEU A 215 2.05 12.41 -11.45
N THR A 216 2.82 13.05 -12.33
CA THR A 216 3.61 14.24 -11.98
C THR A 216 2.78 15.45 -11.56
N ALA A 217 1.50 15.51 -11.96
CA ALA A 217 0.57 16.55 -11.55
C ALA A 217 0.24 16.54 -10.04
N MET A 218 0.54 15.43 -9.35
CA MET A 218 0.39 15.28 -7.90
C MET A 218 1.56 15.87 -7.10
N GLY A 219 2.58 16.41 -7.77
CA GLY A 219 3.75 17.00 -7.13
C GLY A 219 4.82 15.97 -6.78
N ARG A 220 5.96 16.48 -6.30
CA ARG A 220 7.17 15.71 -5.99
C ARG A 220 7.67 16.03 -4.59
N PHE A 221 7.49 15.11 -3.66
CA PHE A 221 7.88 15.23 -2.25
C PHE A 221 7.98 13.83 -1.61
N ASN A 222 8.17 13.75 -0.30
CA ASN A 222 8.13 12.49 0.47
C ASN A 222 6.69 11.97 0.55
N HIS A 223 6.15 11.41 -0.54
CA HIS A 223 4.77 10.92 -0.54
C HIS A 223 4.60 9.73 0.40
N GLU A 224 3.63 9.83 1.31
CA GLU A 224 3.28 8.76 2.25
C GLU A 224 1.94 8.12 1.83
N ALA A 225 0.82 8.59 2.36
CA ALA A 225 -0.51 8.10 2.02
C ALA A 225 -1.19 8.98 0.95
N ALA A 226 -2.07 8.38 0.14
CA ALA A 226 -2.86 9.05 -0.89
C ALA A 226 -4.33 8.65 -0.79
N ALA A 227 -5.15 9.44 -0.09
CA ALA A 227 -6.57 9.14 0.11
C ALA A 227 -7.43 9.78 -0.98
N VAL A 228 -8.21 8.97 -1.70
CA VAL A 228 -9.14 9.45 -2.75
C VAL A 228 -10.54 9.62 -2.17
N ASP A 229 -11.13 10.81 -2.32
CA ASP A 229 -12.54 11.02 -2.06
C ASP A 229 -13.38 10.41 -3.21
N PRO A 230 -14.19 9.36 -2.95
CA PRO A 230 -14.95 8.68 -3.99
C PRO A 230 -16.03 9.55 -4.66
N ALA A 231 -16.49 10.62 -3.99
CA ALA A 231 -17.53 11.48 -4.54
C ALA A 231 -16.98 12.48 -5.56
N THR A 232 -15.75 12.97 -5.34
CA THR A 232 -15.17 14.06 -6.13
C THR A 232 -13.96 13.65 -6.96
N GLY A 233 -13.30 12.55 -6.61
CA GLY A 233 -12.02 12.12 -7.16
C GLY A 233 -10.81 12.93 -6.64
N ILE A 234 -11.01 13.85 -5.68
CA ILE A 234 -9.92 14.61 -5.06
C ILE A 234 -8.99 13.64 -4.32
N VAL A 235 -7.69 13.85 -4.46
CA VAL A 235 -6.65 13.07 -3.76
C VAL A 235 -6.00 13.92 -2.68
N TYR A 236 -6.07 13.46 -1.44
CA TYR A 236 -5.41 14.05 -0.28
C TYR A 236 -4.13 13.28 0.00
N MET A 237 -3.00 13.98 0.04
CA MET A 237 -1.67 13.35 0.11
C MET A 237 -0.89 13.90 1.29
N THR A 238 -0.23 13.02 2.03
CA THR A 238 0.63 13.39 3.16
C THR A 238 2.09 13.41 2.74
N GLU A 239 2.87 14.31 3.33
CA GLU A 239 4.31 14.37 3.18
C GLU A 239 5.01 13.92 4.48
N ASP A 240 5.80 12.86 4.43
CA ASP A 240 6.51 12.35 5.59
C ASP A 240 7.83 13.09 5.84
N ARG A 241 7.70 14.22 6.54
CA ARG A 241 8.80 15.07 7.02
C ARG A 241 8.37 15.80 8.29
N ASP A 242 9.32 16.12 9.15
CA ASP A 242 9.08 16.92 10.35
C ASP A 242 8.41 18.28 10.06
N ASP A 243 8.73 18.87 8.90
CA ASP A 243 8.19 20.14 8.41
C ASP A 243 7.20 19.98 7.24
N GLY A 244 6.72 18.76 6.99
CA GLY A 244 5.82 18.43 5.88
C GLY A 244 4.43 19.02 6.02
N VAL A 245 3.68 19.01 4.92
CA VAL A 245 2.29 19.51 4.88
C VAL A 245 1.32 18.50 4.28
N LEU A 246 0.02 18.77 4.45
CA LEU A 246 -1.05 18.04 3.78
C LEU A 246 -1.34 18.68 2.42
N TYR A 247 -1.24 17.88 1.36
CA TYR A 247 -1.52 18.29 -0.01
C TYR A 247 -2.90 17.85 -0.46
N ARG A 248 -3.45 18.58 -1.43
CA ARG A 248 -4.72 18.26 -2.09
C ARG A 248 -4.57 18.43 -3.60
N PHE A 249 -4.71 17.33 -4.33
CA PHE A 249 -4.78 17.30 -5.78
C PHE A 249 -6.24 17.23 -6.25
N VAL A 250 -6.61 18.14 -7.16
CA VAL A 250 -7.95 18.18 -7.76
C VAL A 250 -7.80 17.77 -9.24
N PRO A 251 -8.27 16.58 -9.64
CA PRO A 251 -8.14 16.16 -11.03
C PRO A 251 -9.04 16.99 -11.94
N LYS A 252 -8.65 17.14 -13.21
CA LYS A 252 -9.50 17.80 -14.22
C LYS A 252 -10.78 17.02 -14.50
N VAL A 253 -10.72 15.70 -14.38
CA VAL A 253 -11.84 14.77 -14.54
C VAL A 253 -11.73 13.71 -13.46
N ALA A 254 -12.77 13.52 -12.65
CA ALA A 254 -12.79 12.48 -11.62
C ALA A 254 -12.49 11.10 -12.23
N GLY A 255 -11.58 10.35 -11.60
CA GLY A 255 -11.12 9.05 -12.11
C GLY A 255 -10.07 9.12 -13.23
N LYS A 256 -9.58 10.31 -13.58
CA LYS A 256 -8.48 10.50 -14.53
C LYS A 256 -7.41 11.38 -13.89
N LEU A 257 -6.40 10.72 -13.34
CA LEU A 257 -5.30 11.34 -12.59
C LEU A 257 -4.21 11.89 -13.51
#